data_AF-A0A518ANL2-F1
#
_entry.id   AF-A0A518ANL2-F1
#
_cell.length_a   1.000
_cell.length_b   1.000
_cell.length_c   1.000
_cell.angle_alpha   90.00
_cell.angle_beta   90.00
_cell.angle_gamma   90.00
#
_symmetry.space_group_name_H-M   'P 1'
#
loop_
_entity.id
_entity.type
_entity.pdbx_description
1 polymer ?
#
loop_
_entity_poly.entity_id
_entity_poly.type
_entity_poly.pdbx_seq_one_letter_code
_entity_poly.pdbx_strand_id
1 'polypeptide(L)'
;MAFGPYMLFVLIAGAMVLYAIWTSANPSWPIRIVVTTEGMVECRGLPRQRVPRFAEFFEQHVQAEPKLVVLACRDAGGGLRTSFRGHIDAGTKQRIRNYMLAEL
;
A
#
# COMPACT_ATOMS: atom_id res chain seq x y z
N MET A 1 -0.33 -50.95 3.85
CA MET A 1 -0.43 -49.72 4.67
C MET A 1 -0.70 -48.54 3.73
N ALA A 2 -1.96 -48.14 3.60
CA ALA A 2 -2.40 -47.11 2.66
C ALA A 2 -2.13 -45.69 3.22
N PHE A 3 -0.86 -45.26 3.20
CA PHE A 3 -0.47 -43.89 3.53
C PHE A 3 -0.71 -42.87 2.39
N GLY A 4 -1.07 -43.36 1.19
CA GLY A 4 -1.18 -42.58 -0.04
C GLY A 4 -2.14 -41.37 -0.01
N PRO A 5 -3.41 -41.51 0.42
CA PRO A 5 -4.36 -40.40 0.34
C PRO A 5 -4.15 -39.35 1.44
N TYR A 6 -3.69 -39.77 2.62
CA TYR A 6 -3.49 -38.86 3.76
C TYR A 6 -2.26 -37.97 3.60
N MET A 7 -1.15 -38.49 3.04
CA MET A 7 0.01 -37.65 2.72
C MET A 7 -0.32 -36.59 1.67
N LEU A 8 -1.11 -36.94 0.65
CA LEU A 8 -1.54 -35.99 -0.38
C LEU A 8 -2.40 -34.87 0.23
N PHE A 9 -3.33 -35.22 1.12
CA PHE A 9 -4.19 -34.25 1.79
C PHE A 9 -3.39 -33.26 2.66
N VAL A 10 -2.42 -33.76 3.43
CA VAL A 10 -1.54 -32.91 4.27
C VAL A 10 -0.69 -31.98 3.41
N LEU A 11 -0.17 -32.46 2.27
CA LEU A 11 0.58 -31.64 1.32
C LEU A 11 -0.28 -30.50 0.73
N ILE A 12 -1.49 -30.81 0.30
CA ILE A 12 -2.42 -29.81 -0.26
C ILE A 12 -2.80 -28.78 0.80
N ALA A 13 -3.17 -29.23 2.01
CA ALA A 13 -3.52 -28.34 3.10
C ALA A 13 -2.34 -27.44 3.50
N GLY A 14 -1.12 -28.00 3.61
CA GLY A 14 0.10 -27.24 3.89
C GLY A 14 0.39 -26.20 2.81
N ALA A 15 0.27 -26.56 1.53
CA ALA A 15 0.44 -25.64 0.41
C ALA A 15 -0.60 -24.50 0.43
N MET A 16 -1.85 -24.82 0.78
CA MET A 16 -2.93 -23.83 0.87
C MET A 16 -2.69 -22.81 1.99
N VAL A 17 -2.19 -23.27 3.15
CA VAL A 17 -1.81 -22.40 4.27
C VAL A 17 -0.61 -21.52 3.91
N LEU A 18 0.43 -22.10 3.29
CA LEU A 18 1.59 -21.34 2.81
C LEU A 18 1.18 -20.28 1.77
N TYR A 19 0.28 -20.62 0.86
CA TYR A 19 -0.27 -19.68 -0.12
C TYR A 19 -1.08 -18.56 0.54
N ALA A 20 -1.91 -18.87 1.53
CA ALA A 20 -2.67 -17.88 2.30
C ALA A 20 -1.76 -16.92 3.09
N ILE A 21 -0.69 -17.45 3.70
CA ILE A 21 0.32 -16.62 4.40
C ILE A 21 1.05 -15.73 3.39
N TRP A 22 1.47 -16.29 2.26
CA TRP A 22 2.19 -15.54 1.23
C TRP A 22 1.33 -14.41 0.61
N THR A 23 0.06 -14.70 0.31
CA THR A 23 -0.89 -13.70 -0.18
C THR A 23 -1.21 -12.64 0.88
N SER A 24 -1.30 -13.01 2.16
CA SER A 24 -1.47 -12.03 3.25
C SER A 24 -0.22 -11.19 3.51
N ALA A 25 0.98 -11.74 3.28
CA ALA A 25 2.25 -11.04 3.50
C ALA A 25 2.61 -10.08 2.36
N ASN A 26 2.02 -10.26 1.18
CA ASN A 26 2.09 -9.34 0.05
C ASN A 26 0.72 -8.66 -0.18
N PRO A 27 0.28 -7.77 0.73
CA PRO A 27 -0.87 -6.94 0.44
C PRO A 27 -0.59 -6.16 -0.84
N SER A 28 -1.39 -6.42 -1.88
CA SER A 28 -1.38 -5.62 -3.09
C SER A 28 -1.80 -4.21 -2.69
N TRP A 29 -0.82 -3.32 -2.57
CA TRP A 29 -1.07 -1.88 -2.42
C TRP A 29 -1.17 -1.34 -3.84
N PRO A 30 -2.39 -1.16 -4.38
CA PRO A 30 -2.56 -0.71 -5.75
C PRO A 30 -1.87 0.63 -5.94
N ILE A 31 -1.93 1.51 -4.93
CA ILE A 31 -1.38 2.86 -5.00
C ILE A 31 -0.08 2.93 -4.20
N ARG A 32 0.96 3.41 -4.87
CA ARG A 32 2.28 3.66 -4.28
C ARG A 32 2.76 5.03 -4.70
N ILE A 33 3.07 5.87 -3.71
CA ILE A 33 3.60 7.21 -3.91
C ILE A 33 4.94 7.30 -3.18
N VAL A 34 5.98 7.77 -3.87
CA VAL A 34 7.30 8.00 -3.30
C VAL A 34 7.60 9.48 -3.38
N VAL A 35 7.86 10.08 -2.22
CA VAL A 35 8.19 11.49 -2.05
C VAL A 35 9.58 11.58 -1.45
N THR A 36 10.43 12.43 -2.01
CA THR A 36 11.76 12.77 -1.49
C THR A 36 11.81 14.27 -1.19
N THR A 37 12.95 14.75 -0.69
CA THR A 37 13.18 16.18 -0.43
C THR A 37 13.11 17.04 -1.69
N GLU A 38 13.29 16.45 -2.87
CA GLU A 38 13.21 17.14 -4.16
C GLU A 38 11.78 17.14 -4.74
N GLY A 39 10.82 16.53 -4.04
CA GLY A 39 9.43 16.42 -4.46
C GLY A 39 8.99 14.98 -4.69
N MET A 40 7.91 14.81 -5.47
CA MET A 40 7.33 13.51 -5.73
C MET A 40 8.05 12.78 -6.87
N VAL A 41 8.69 11.65 -6.56
CA VAL A 41 9.53 10.90 -7.51
C VAL A 41 8.75 9.84 -8.27
N GLU A 42 7.75 9.22 -7.62
CA GLU A 42 7.06 8.09 -8.22
C GLU A 42 5.59 8.04 -7.81
N CYS A 43 4.73 7.78 -8.80
CA CYS A 43 3.31 7.49 -8.61
C CYS A 43 2.92 6.22 -9.37
N ARG A 44 2.49 5.18 -8.67
CA ARG A 44 1.89 3.98 -9.29
C ARG A 44 0.47 3.77 -8.75
N GLY A 45 -0.39 3.20 -9.60
CA GLY A 45 -1.76 2.86 -9.24
C GLY A 45 -2.78 3.99 -9.29
N LEU A 46 -2.35 5.19 -9.69
CA LEU A 46 -3.21 6.34 -9.88
C LEU A 46 -3.44 6.59 -11.39
N PRO A 47 -4.66 7.01 -11.79
CA PRO A 47 -4.89 7.51 -13.14
C PRO A 47 -3.97 8.69 -13.45
N ARG A 48 -3.37 8.72 -14.66
CA ARG A 48 -2.41 9.76 -15.06
C ARG A 48 -2.92 11.19 -14.87
N GLN A 49 -4.22 11.41 -15.03
CA GLN A 49 -4.87 12.72 -14.86
C GLN A 49 -4.86 13.23 -13.42
N ARG A 50 -4.81 12.33 -12.42
CA ARG A 50 -4.79 12.70 -11.00
C ARG A 50 -3.37 12.92 -10.46
N VAL A 51 -2.36 12.34 -11.12
CA VAL A 51 -0.95 12.44 -10.69
C VAL A 51 -0.49 13.88 -10.43
N PRO A 52 -0.79 14.89 -11.27
CA PRO A 52 -0.36 16.28 -11.02
C PRO A 52 -0.93 16.85 -9.72
N ARG A 53 -2.21 16.57 -9.41
CA ARG A 53 -2.84 17.06 -8.18
C ARG A 53 -2.21 16.47 -6.93
N PHE A 54 -1.87 15.18 -6.98
CA PHE A 54 -1.15 14.53 -5.89
C PHE A 54 0.25 15.14 -5.75
N ALA A 55 0.98 15.34 -6.84
CA ALA A 55 2.30 15.98 -6.81
C ALA A 55 2.24 17.37 -6.19
N GLU A 56 1.32 18.24 -6.63
CA GLU A 56 1.10 19.57 -6.05
C GLU A 56 0.80 19.49 -4.54
N PHE A 57 -0.09 18.58 -4.12
CA PHE A 57 -0.40 18.40 -2.70
C PHE A 57 0.83 18.02 -1.88
N PHE A 58 1.63 17.05 -2.34
CA PHE A 58 2.82 16.60 -1.64
C PHE A 58 3.91 17.66 -1.60
N GLU A 59 4.13 18.41 -2.69
CA GLU A 59 5.08 19.52 -2.73
C GLU A 59 4.69 20.66 -1.78
N GLN A 60 3.39 20.99 -1.68
CA GLN A 60 2.93 22.10 -0.85
C GLN A 60 2.78 21.76 0.64
N HIS A 61 2.39 20.52 0.96
CA HIS A 61 1.92 20.17 2.31
C HIS A 61 2.79 19.13 3.01
N VAL A 62 3.75 18.52 2.33
CA VAL A 62 4.56 17.42 2.87
C VAL A 62 6.04 17.74 2.73
N GLN A 63 6.64 18.27 3.79
CA GLN A 63 8.10 18.30 3.92
C GLN A 63 8.57 16.90 4.34
N ALA A 64 8.83 16.03 3.36
CA ALA A 64 9.34 14.69 3.63
C ALA A 64 10.86 14.72 3.88
N GLU A 65 11.30 14.28 5.07
CA GLU A 65 12.69 13.84 5.29
C GLU A 65 12.98 12.60 4.43
N PRO A 66 14.26 12.33 4.08
CA PRO A 66 14.79 12.17 2.70
C PRO A 66 14.02 11.22 1.76
N LYS A 67 13.18 10.33 2.29
CA LYS A 67 12.29 9.47 1.54
C LYS A 67 11.06 9.07 2.36
N LEU A 68 9.89 9.52 1.92
CA LEU A 68 8.58 9.06 2.38
C LEU A 68 7.95 8.17 1.30
N VAL A 69 7.56 6.96 1.67
CA VAL A 69 6.76 6.06 0.83
C VAL A 69 5.36 5.94 1.42
N VAL A 70 4.37 6.36 0.64
CA VAL A 70 2.96 6.22 0.99
C VAL A 70 2.37 5.09 0.17
N LEU A 71 1.83 4.08 0.84
CA LEU A 71 1.12 2.97 0.25
C LEU A 71 -0.36 3.11 0.60
N ALA A 72 -1.23 3.01 -0.38
CA ALA A 72 -2.67 3.13 -0.19
C ALA A 72 -3.42 2.01 -0.92
N CYS A 73 -4.45 1.51 -0.25
CA CYS A 73 -5.35 0.48 -0.78
C CYS A 73 -6.76 0.80 -0.32
N ARG A 74 -7.69 0.88 -1.27
CA ARG A 74 -9.12 0.97 -0.95
C ARG A 74 -9.65 -0.45 -0.83
N ASP A 75 -10.24 -0.78 0.30
CA ASP A 75 -10.93 -2.05 0.48
C ASP A 75 -12.31 -2.03 -0.24
N ALA A 76 -12.90 -3.22 -0.38
CA ALA A 76 -14.20 -3.38 -1.03
C ALA A 76 -15.36 -2.69 -0.26
N GLY A 77 -15.16 -2.34 1.01
CA GLY A 77 -16.09 -1.57 1.84
C GLY A 77 -15.91 -0.06 1.72
N GLY A 78 -15.04 0.42 0.84
CA GLY A 78 -14.74 1.84 0.66
C GLY A 78 -13.75 2.41 1.67
N GLY A 79 -13.27 1.60 2.61
CA GLY A 79 -12.26 1.97 3.59
C GLY A 79 -10.91 2.18 2.94
N LEU A 80 -10.24 3.28 3.29
CA LEU A 80 -8.88 3.53 2.83
C LEU A 80 -7.88 3.05 3.89
N ARG A 81 -7.11 2.01 3.52
CA ARG A 81 -5.91 1.60 4.25
C ARG A 81 -4.74 2.39 3.72
N THR A 82 -3.96 2.97 4.63
CA THR A 82 -2.74 3.71 4.31
C THR A 82 -1.58 3.20 5.17
N SER A 83 -0.42 3.01 4.56
CA SER A 83 0.83 2.68 5.25
C SER A 83 1.90 3.70 4.85
N PHE A 84 2.60 4.25 5.83
CA PHE A 84 3.65 5.24 5.65
C PHE A 84 4.99 4.63 6.05
N ARG A 85 5.99 4.69 5.15
CA ARG A 85 7.38 4.33 5.47
C ARG A 85 8.25 5.58 5.31
N GLY A 86 8.93 5.99 6.38
CA GLY A 86 9.70 7.22 6.43
C GLY A 86 9.37 8.03 7.68
N HIS A 87 10.17 9.06 7.94
CA HIS A 87 9.91 9.99 9.03
C HIS A 87 8.83 11.00 8.58
N ILE A 88 7.73 11.06 9.35
CA ILE A 88 6.61 11.96 9.09
C ILE A 88 5.79 12.09 10.38
N ASP A 89 5.38 13.31 10.68
CA ASP A 89 4.59 13.61 11.87
C ASP A 89 3.15 13.08 11.75
N ALA A 90 2.50 12.89 12.89
CA ALA A 90 1.15 12.34 12.95
C ALA A 90 0.09 13.25 12.28
N GLY A 91 0.28 14.58 12.31
CA GLY A 91 -0.61 15.53 11.67
C GLY A 91 -0.56 15.44 10.15
N THR A 92 0.64 15.33 9.57
CA THR A 92 0.84 15.17 8.14
C THR A 92 0.35 13.80 7.67
N LYS A 93 0.54 12.72 8.45
CA LYS A 93 -0.08 11.41 8.15
C LYS A 93 -1.61 11.53 8.01
N GLN A 94 -2.25 12.23 8.95
CA GLN A 94 -3.70 12.42 8.92
C GLN A 94 -4.15 13.29 7.74
N ARG A 95 -3.41 14.35 7.41
CA ARG A 95 -3.67 15.18 6.23
C ARG A 95 -3.59 14.39 4.93
N ILE A 96 -2.53 13.60 4.73
CA ILE A 96 -2.37 12.74 3.55
C ILE A 96 -3.53 11.75 3.46
N ARG A 97 -3.91 11.13 4.59
CA ARG A 97 -5.04 10.20 4.63
C ARG A 97 -6.35 10.87 4.21
N ASN A 98 -6.66 12.05 4.74
CA ASN A 98 -7.87 12.80 4.39
C ASN A 98 -7.88 13.18 2.91
N TYR A 99 -6.76 13.65 2.38
CA TYR A 99 -6.61 13.99 0.97
C TYR A 99 -6.83 12.78 0.07
N MET A 100 -6.17 11.66 0.38
CA MET A 100 -6.36 10.40 -0.36
C MET A 100 -7.80 9.90 -0.29
N LEU A 101 -8.50 10.10 0.83
CA LEU A 101 -9.87 9.66 0.98
C LEU A 101 -10.84 10.48 0.11
N ALA A 102 -10.54 11.75 -0.14
CA ALA A 102 -11.31 12.63 -1.00
C ALA A 102 -11.01 12.43 -2.50
N GLU A 103 -9.75 12.17 -2.86
CA GLU A 103 -9.31 12.16 -4.26
C GLU A 103 -9.21 10.76 -4.88
N LEU A 104 -9.36 9.68 -4.10
CA LEU A 104 -9.46 8.29 -4.59
C LEU A 104 -10.92 7.88 -4.75
#